data_AF-A0A938W8R1-F1
#
_entry.id   AF-A0A938W8R1-F1
#
_cell.length_a   1.000
_cell.length_b   1.000
_cell.length_c   1.000
_cell.angle_alpha   90.00
_cell.angle_beta   90.00
_cell.angle_gamma   90.00
#
_symmetry.space_group_name_H-M   'P 1'
#
loop_
_entity.id
_entity.type
_entity.pdbx_description
1 polymer ?
#
loop_
_entity_poly.entity_id
_entity_poly.type
_entity_poly.pdbx_seq_one_letter_code
_entity_poly.pdbx_strand_id
1 'polypeptide(L)'
;MTLAIEQATVTDVNADGVGVALVGNFTTVAPPSAQLSAAGRLVAWLLTELKLPSAALYGRRELDAKSASPGDQWLSGARYKDALLQAVKAV
;
A
#
# COMPACT_ATOMS: atom_id res chain seq x y z
N MET A 1 6.01 7.41 -28.16
CA MET A 1 5.16 7.71 -26.99
C MET A 1 4.88 6.38 -26.31
N THR A 2 5.64 6.05 -25.27
CA THR A 2 5.46 4.79 -24.53
C THR A 2 4.22 4.96 -23.67
N LEU A 3 3.19 4.13 -23.88
CA LEU A 3 2.05 4.05 -22.97
C LEU A 3 2.59 3.50 -21.65
N ALA A 4 2.88 4.37 -20.68
CA ALA A 4 3.05 3.93 -19.32
C ALA A 4 1.76 3.21 -18.93
N ILE A 5 1.86 1.96 -18.49
CA ILE A 5 0.71 1.26 -17.92
C ILE A 5 0.46 1.94 -16.57
N GLU A 6 -0.52 2.85 -16.53
CA GLU A 6 -0.89 3.54 -15.32
C GLU A 6 -1.42 2.54 -14.29
N GLN A 7 -0.86 2.59 -13.08
CA GLN A 7 -1.28 1.70 -12.01
C GLN A 7 -2.56 2.24 -11.36
N ALA A 8 -2.64 3.53 -11.05
CA ALA A 8 -3.84 4.23 -10.56
C ALA A 8 -4.52 5.03 -11.69
N THR A 9 -5.83 5.31 -11.59
CA THR A 9 -6.49 6.21 -12.56
C THR A 9 -6.26 7.70 -12.24
N VAL A 10 -5.44 7.98 -11.24
CA VAL A 10 -5.06 9.33 -10.81
C VAL A 10 -3.62 9.54 -11.23
N THR A 11 -3.42 10.27 -12.33
CA THR A 11 -2.12 10.40 -13.00
C THR A 11 -1.02 10.90 -12.06
N ASP A 12 -1.30 11.90 -11.22
CA ASP A 12 -0.31 12.47 -10.30
C ASP A 12 0.22 11.44 -9.29
N VAL A 13 -0.62 10.47 -8.88
CA VAL A 13 -0.23 9.39 -7.96
C VAL A 13 0.72 8.40 -8.64
N ASN A 14 0.62 8.22 -9.96
CA ASN A 14 1.60 7.41 -10.72
C ASN A 14 2.91 8.16 -10.94
N ALA A 15 2.85 9.49 -11.08
CA ALA A 15 4.03 10.31 -11.34
C ALA A 15 4.90 10.51 -10.09
N ASP A 16 4.29 10.57 -8.90
CA ASP A 16 4.95 10.93 -7.64
C ASP A 16 4.81 9.83 -6.55
N GLY A 17 4.53 8.59 -6.96
CA GLY A 17 4.26 7.48 -6.05
C GLY A 17 5.02 6.21 -6.40
N VAL A 18 5.29 5.39 -5.37
CA VAL A 18 5.80 4.02 -5.53
C VAL A 18 4.67 3.03 -5.26
N GLY A 19 4.24 2.31 -6.29
CA GLY A 19 3.23 1.26 -6.18
C GLY A 19 3.80 -0.03 -5.59
N VAL A 20 3.28 -0.47 -4.45
CA VAL A 20 3.61 -1.78 -3.84
C VAL A 20 2.35 -2.66 -3.82
N ALA A 21 2.34 -3.73 -4.61
CA ALA A 21 1.21 -4.64 -4.71
C ALA A 21 1.45 -5.91 -3.87
N LEU A 22 0.55 -6.19 -2.93
CA LEU A 22 0.50 -7.48 -2.25
C LEU A 22 -0.33 -8.46 -3.09
N VAL A 23 0.22 -9.63 -3.36
CA VAL A 23 -0.45 -10.68 -4.15
C VAL A 23 -1.61 -11.25 -3.34
N GLY A 24 -2.84 -11.08 -3.83
CA GLY A 24 -4.05 -11.64 -3.23
C GLY A 24 -5.29 -10.78 -3.47
N ASN A 25 -6.42 -11.26 -2.94
CA ASN A 25 -7.67 -10.49 -2.85
C ASN A 25 -8.02 -10.30 -1.37
N PHE A 26 -7.93 -9.06 -0.89
CA PHE A 26 -8.13 -8.72 0.51
C PHE A 26 -9.47 -8.03 0.78
N THR A 27 -10.49 -8.31 -0.04
CA THR A 27 -11.86 -7.87 0.20
C THR A 27 -12.42 -8.47 1.49
N THR A 28 -12.27 -9.78 1.70
CA THR A 28 -12.87 -10.47 2.85
C THR A 28 -11.87 -10.94 3.91
N VAL A 29 -10.58 -11.03 3.56
CA VAL A 29 -9.52 -11.52 4.46
C VAL A 29 -8.29 -10.61 4.36
N ALA A 30 -7.54 -10.47 5.46
CA ALA A 30 -6.28 -9.73 5.44
C ALA A 30 -5.16 -10.55 4.76
N PRO A 31 -4.06 -9.89 4.31
CA PRO A 31 -2.88 -10.60 3.87
C PRO A 31 -2.28 -11.46 4.99
N PRO A 32 -1.66 -12.63 4.69
CA PRO A 32 -0.98 -13.44 5.69
C PRO A 32 0.12 -12.66 6.41
N SER A 33 0.40 -13.02 7.66
CA SER A 33 1.39 -12.33 8.51
C SER A 33 2.77 -12.24 7.85
N ALA A 34 3.24 -13.30 7.20
CA ALA A 34 4.51 -13.30 6.48
C ALA A 34 4.57 -12.25 5.36
N GLN A 35 3.46 -12.05 4.64
CA GLN A 35 3.37 -11.05 3.58
C GLN A 35 3.35 -9.63 4.17
N LEU A 36 2.65 -9.40 5.28
CA LEU A 36 2.67 -8.12 5.99
C LEU A 36 4.06 -7.81 6.58
N SER A 37 4.77 -8.79 7.13
CA SER A 37 6.14 -8.59 7.63
C SER A 37 7.12 -8.24 6.52
N ALA A 38 7.04 -8.95 5.38
CA ALA A 38 7.87 -8.64 4.22
C ALA A 38 7.57 -7.24 3.65
N ALA A 39 6.28 -6.91 3.51
CA ALA A 39 5.82 -5.60 3.08
C ALA A 39 6.28 -4.50 4.04
N GLY A 40 6.19 -4.74 5.36
CA GLY A 40 6.64 -3.79 6.39
C GLY A 40 8.12 -3.44 6.25
N ARG A 41 8.98 -4.44 6.00
CA ARG A 41 10.42 -4.22 5.74
C ARG A 41 10.67 -3.40 4.48
N LEU A 42 9.99 -3.75 3.38
CA LEU A 42 10.12 -3.01 2.12
C LEU A 42 9.64 -1.56 2.26
N VAL A 43 8.48 -1.35 2.88
CA VAL A 43 7.91 -0.02 3.09
C VAL A 43 8.78 0.81 4.04
N ALA A 44 9.31 0.21 5.12
CA ALA A 44 10.25 0.89 6.01
C ALA A 44 11.47 1.40 5.24
N TRP A 45 12.09 0.53 4.43
CA TRP A 45 13.21 0.90 3.58
C TRP A 45 12.86 2.03 2.61
N LEU A 46 11.73 1.92 1.88
CA LEU A 46 11.28 2.95 0.94
C LEU A 46 11.05 4.31 1.64
N LEU A 47 10.41 4.32 2.80
CA LEU A 47 10.19 5.55 3.56
C LEU A 47 11.51 6.19 4.00
N THR A 48 12.49 5.39 4.43
CA THR A 48 13.81 5.89 4.79
C THR A 48 14.55 6.47 3.58
N GLU A 49 14.64 5.73 2.47
CA GLU A 49 15.36 6.18 1.27
C GLU A 49 14.75 7.44 0.66
N LEU A 50 13.42 7.52 0.64
CA LEU A 50 12.68 8.65 0.09
C LEU A 50 12.49 9.79 1.10
N LYS A 51 12.96 9.61 2.35
CA LYS A 51 12.82 10.59 3.45
C LYS A 51 11.36 10.98 3.72
N LEU A 52 10.46 10.00 3.64
CA LEU A 52 9.03 10.18 3.81
C LEU A 52 8.58 9.77 5.23
N PRO A 53 7.60 10.47 5.83
CA PRO A 53 6.98 10.02 7.06
C PRO A 53 6.05 8.84 6.79
N SER A 54 5.77 8.02 7.81
CA SER A 54 4.78 6.92 7.71
C SER A 54 3.38 7.37 7.29
N ALA A 55 3.03 8.65 7.47
CA ALA A 55 1.80 9.25 6.98
C ALA A 55 1.69 9.30 5.44
N ALA A 56 2.81 9.15 4.72
CA ALA A 56 2.84 9.04 3.26
C ALA A 56 2.41 7.64 2.76
N LEU A 57 2.07 6.71 3.65
CA LEU A 57 1.55 5.39 3.29
C LEU A 57 0.02 5.43 3.09
N TYR A 58 -0.37 5.20 1.84
CA TYR A 58 -1.77 5.12 1.42
C TYR A 58 -2.07 3.75 0.80
N GLY A 59 -3.26 3.23 1.07
CA GLY A 59 -3.87 2.22 0.21
C GLY A 59 -4.47 2.90 -1.01
N ARG A 60 -4.42 2.25 -2.18
CA ARG A 60 -4.85 2.86 -3.44
C ARG A 60 -6.23 3.53 -3.37
N ARG A 61 -7.22 2.92 -2.72
CA ARG A 61 -8.58 3.49 -2.52
C ARG A 61 -8.64 4.81 -1.76
N GLU A 62 -7.60 5.15 -0.98
CA GLU A 62 -7.50 6.45 -0.31
C GLU A 62 -7.13 7.57 -1.28
N LEU A 63 -6.55 7.22 -2.44
CA LEU A 63 -6.10 8.17 -3.46
C LEU A 63 -6.92 8.08 -4.77
N ASP A 64 -7.44 6.89 -5.09
CA ASP A 64 -8.20 6.57 -6.29
C ASP A 64 -9.58 6.04 -5.87
N ALA A 65 -10.56 6.93 -5.81
CA ALA A 65 -11.92 6.65 -5.33
C ALA A 65 -12.67 5.60 -6.17
N LYS A 66 -12.21 5.30 -7.40
CA LYS A 66 -12.79 4.26 -8.26
C LYS A 66 -12.19 2.87 -7.99
N SER A 67 -11.16 2.78 -7.15
CA SER A 67 -10.45 1.54 -6.88
C SER A 67 -10.94 0.85 -5.62
N ALA A 68 -11.20 -0.46 -5.71
CA ALA A 68 -11.36 -1.33 -4.55
C ALA A 68 -10.01 -1.82 -4.00
N SER A 69 -8.87 -1.48 -4.59
CA SER A 69 -7.56 -1.86 -4.04
C SER A 69 -7.22 -1.03 -2.79
N PRO A 70 -6.56 -1.57 -1.76
CA PRO A 70 -5.99 -2.92 -1.68
C PRO A 70 -6.94 -3.94 -1.01
N GLY A 71 -8.26 -3.71 -1.07
CA GLY A 71 -9.28 -4.58 -0.48
C GLY A 71 -10.02 -3.92 0.70
N ASP A 72 -11.22 -4.40 1.00
CA ASP A 72 -12.08 -3.84 2.07
C ASP A 72 -11.47 -3.98 3.45
N GLN A 73 -10.64 -5.01 3.67
CA GLN A 73 -9.96 -5.19 4.95
C GLN A 73 -8.87 -4.14 5.26
N TRP A 74 -8.60 -3.18 4.35
CA TRP A 74 -7.56 -2.17 4.51
C TRP A 74 -7.82 -1.21 5.69
N LEU A 75 -8.97 -0.50 5.65
CA LEU A 75 -9.39 0.47 6.67
C LEU A 75 -10.58 0.00 7.51
N SER A 76 -11.22 -1.11 7.13
CA SER A 76 -12.34 -1.71 7.87
C SER A 76 -12.07 -3.20 8.10
N GLY A 77 -12.97 -3.88 8.83
CA GLY A 77 -12.78 -5.28 9.19
C GLY A 77 -11.48 -5.51 9.95
N ALA A 78 -10.56 -6.30 9.38
CA ALA A 78 -9.24 -6.56 9.95
C ALA A 78 -8.34 -5.33 10.05
N ARG A 79 -8.64 -4.24 9.33
CA ARG A 79 -7.89 -2.97 9.36
C ARG A 79 -6.39 -3.17 9.17
N TYR A 80 -5.99 -3.94 8.16
CA TYR A 80 -4.59 -4.37 8.05
C TYR A 80 -3.61 -3.22 7.72
N LYS A 81 -4.08 -2.00 7.43
CA LYS A 81 -3.24 -0.78 7.46
C LYS A 81 -2.53 -0.63 8.80
N ASP A 82 -3.23 -0.87 9.91
CA ASP A 82 -2.68 -0.73 11.25
C ASP A 82 -1.59 -1.78 11.49
N ALA A 83 -1.82 -3.03 11.05
CA ALA A 83 -0.83 -4.10 11.12
C ALA A 83 0.40 -3.83 10.25
N LEU A 84 0.23 -3.28 9.04
CA LEU A 84 1.34 -2.90 8.18
C LEU A 84 2.16 -1.76 8.81
N LEU A 85 1.52 -0.74 9.37
CA LEU A 85 2.21 0.34 10.08
C LEU A 85 2.97 -0.16 11.32
N GLN A 86 2.44 -1.15 12.03
CA GLN A 86 3.16 -1.82 13.11
C GLN A 86 4.39 -2.57 12.58
N ALA A 87 4.25 -3.30 11.47
CA ALA A 87 5.37 -4.02 10.85
C ALA A 87 6.47 -3.07 10.36
N VAL A 88 6.11 -1.88 9.83
CA VAL A 88 7.06 -0.83 9.44
C VAL A 88 7.86 -0.31 10.64
N LYS A 89 7.20 -0.11 11.79
CA LYS A 89 7.85 0.41 13.02
C LYS A 89 8.73 -0.62 13.74
N ALA A 90 8.61 -1.89 13.39
CA ALA A 90 9.33 -2.99 14.02
C ALA A 90 10.66 -3.34 13.30
N VAL A 91 11.03 -2.57 12.28
CA VAL A 91 12.30 -2.66 11.53
C VAL A 91 13.34 -1.77 12.18
#